data_AF-A0A377DQ36-F1
#
_entry.id   AF-A0A377DQ36-F1
#
_cell.length_a   1.000
_cell.length_b   1.000
_cell.length_c   1.000
_cell.angle_alpha   90.00
_cell.angle_beta   90.00
_cell.angle_gamma   90.00
#
_symmetry.space_group_name_H-M   'P 1'
#
loop_
_entity.id
_entity.type
_entity.pdbx_description
1 polymer ?
#
loop_
_entity_poly.entity_id
_entity_poly.type
_entity_poly.pdbx_seq_one_letter_code
_entity_poly.pdbx_strand_id
1 'polypeptide(L)' 'MKYIGAHVSAAGGLANAAIRAAEIDATAFALFTKNQRQWRAAPLTTQTIDEFKAACEKISLHIGANSSPRQLSD' A
#
# COMPACT_ATOMS: atom_id res chain seq x y z
N MET A 1 0.48 -3.76 -18.38
CA MET A 1 1.44 -4.10 -17.30
C MET A 1 0.73 -4.97 -16.28
N LYS A 2 1.37 -5.99 -15.71
CA LYS A 2 0.75 -6.86 -14.70
C LYS A 2 1.12 -6.36 -13.30
N TYR A 3 0.14 -6.20 -12.43
CA TYR A 3 0.33 -5.87 -11.03
C TYR A 3 0.36 -7.16 -10.22
N ILE A 4 1.46 -7.41 -9.53
CA ILE A 4 1.70 -8.60 -8.72
C ILE A 4 2.03 -8.18 -7.30
N GLY A 5 1.39 -8.84 -6.35
CA GLY A 5 1.36 -8.41 -4.97
C GLY A 5 0.87 -9.47 -4.02
N ALA A 6 1.00 -9.17 -2.73
CA ALA A 6 0.47 -9.99 -1.65
C ALA A 6 -0.54 -9.21 -0.81
N HIS A 7 -1.35 -9.95 -0.06
CA HIS A 7 -2.09 -9.38 1.04
C HIS A 7 -1.15 -9.20 2.24
N VAL A 8 -0.79 -7.95 2.54
CA VAL A 8 0.21 -7.60 3.55
C VAL A 8 -0.44 -7.06 4.82
N SER A 9 0.24 -7.28 5.94
CA SER A 9 -0.24 -6.80 7.24
C SER A 9 -0.15 -5.28 7.33
N ALA A 10 -1.20 -4.64 7.85
CA ALA A 10 -1.23 -3.21 8.23
C ALA A 10 -1.05 -3.02 9.75
N ALA A 11 -0.58 -4.04 10.46
CA ALA A 11 -0.33 -3.95 11.89
C ALA A 11 0.68 -2.83 12.20
N GLY A 12 0.33 -1.97 13.17
CA GLY A 12 1.11 -0.80 13.56
C GLY A 12 0.88 0.44 12.70
N GLY A 13 0.00 0.39 11.69
CA GLY A 13 -0.34 1.55 10.85
C GLY A 13 -0.54 1.18 9.38
N LEU A 14 -1.39 1.93 8.69
CA LEU A 14 -1.70 1.72 7.27
C LEU A 14 -0.46 1.88 6.38
N ALA A 15 0.41 2.85 6.68
CA ALA A 15 1.64 3.10 5.93
C ALA A 15 2.60 1.89 5.93
N ASN A 16 2.61 1.08 7.01
CA ASN A 16 3.47 -0.10 7.10
C ASN A 16 3.12 -1.17 6.06
N ALA A 17 1.86 -1.23 5.61
CA ALA A 17 1.48 -2.14 4.54
C ALA A 17 2.21 -1.80 3.23
N ALA A 18 2.33 -0.50 2.90
CA ALA A 18 3.04 -0.06 1.72
C ALA A 18 4.55 -0.38 1.84
N ILE A 19 5.15 -0.14 3.00
CA ILE A 19 6.57 -0.46 3.26
C ILE A 19 6.82 -1.97 3.10
N ARG A 20 5.99 -2.81 3.71
CA ARG A 20 6.09 -4.28 3.58
C ARG A 20 5.88 -4.77 2.16
N ALA A 21 5.04 -4.11 1.37
CA ALA A 21 4.88 -4.40 -0.05
C ALA A 21 6.16 -4.05 -0.85
N ALA A 22 6.82 -2.95 -0.48
CA ALA A 22 8.13 -2.59 -1.06
C ALA A 22 9.21 -3.63 -0.76
N GLU A 23 9.25 -4.12 0.48
CA GLU A 23 10.23 -5.11 0.95
C GLU A 23 10.17 -6.44 0.18
N ILE A 24 9.03 -6.75 -0.44
CA ILE A 24 8.81 -7.97 -1.24
C ILE A 24 8.83 -7.72 -2.76
N ASP A 25 9.30 -6.55 -3.20
CA ASP A 25 9.29 -6.10 -4.60
C ASP A 25 7.89 -6.19 -5.26
N ALA A 26 6.83 -5.97 -4.48
CA ALA A 26 5.47 -6.01 -5.00
C ALA A 26 5.12 -4.72 -5.75
N THR A 27 4.41 -4.89 -6.86
CA THR A 27 3.90 -3.79 -7.70
C THR A 27 2.45 -3.43 -7.38
N ALA A 28 1.77 -4.26 -6.58
CA ALA A 28 0.49 -3.97 -5.93
C ALA A 28 0.42 -4.68 -4.58
N PHE A 29 -0.55 -4.33 -3.75
CA PHE A 29 -0.76 -5.01 -2.47
C PHE A 29 -2.21 -4.85 -2.02
N ALA A 30 -2.65 -5.75 -1.14
CA ALA A 30 -3.93 -5.65 -0.47
C ALA A 30 -3.72 -5.58 1.05
N LEU A 31 -4.64 -4.90 1.73
CA LEU A 31 -4.63 -4.75 3.19
C LEU A 31 -6.05 -4.57 3.73
N PHE A 32 -6.24 -4.81 5.02
CA PHE A 32 -7.46 -4.42 5.72
C PHE A 32 -7.32 -3.02 6.30
N THR A 33 -8.31 -2.16 6.06
CA THR A 33 -8.39 -0.80 6.62
C THR A 33 -8.99 -0.74 8.01
N LYS A 34 -9.55 -1.86 8.50
CA LYS A 34 -10.13 -1.99 9.84
C LYS A 34 -9.95 -3.37 10.45
N ASN A 35 -10.14 -3.46 11.76
CA ASN A 35 -10.25 -4.75 12.45
C ASN A 35 -11.50 -5.52 11.98
N GLN A 36 -11.31 -6.74 11.49
CA GLN A 36 -12.38 -7.60 10.97
C GLN A 36 -13.38 -8.06 12.05
N ARG A 37 -12.96 -8.09 13.32
CA ARG A 37 -13.81 -8.52 14.44
C ARG A 37 -14.75 -7.43 14.95
N GLN A 38 -14.61 -6.20 14.46
CA GLN A 38 -15.39 -5.05 14.88
C GLN A 38 -16.42 -4.65 13.81
N TRP A 39 -17.67 -4.46 14.26
CA TRP A 39 -18.77 -4.00 13.41
C TRP A 39 -18.60 -2.54 12.98
N ARG A 40 -18.25 -1.65 13.93
CA ARG A 40 -17.93 -0.24 13.67
C ARG A 40 -16.46 0.03 13.91
N ALA A 41 -15.80 0.60 12.92
CA ALA A 41 -14.42 1.09 13.03
C ALA A 41 -14.45 2.59 13.34
N ALA A 42 -13.42 3.07 14.05
CA ALA A 42 -13.19 4.50 14.18
C ALA A 42 -12.94 5.12 12.79
N PRO A 43 -13.40 6.36 12.54
CA PRO A 43 -13.04 7.08 11.33
C PRO A 43 -11.53 7.18 11.18
N LEU A 44 -11.04 7.09 9.95
CA LEU A 44 -9.63 7.34 9.66
C LEU A 44 -9.31 8.81 9.93
N THR A 45 -8.20 9.07 10.61
CA THR A 45 -7.71 10.44 10.81
C THR A 45 -7.07 10.94 9.52
N THR A 46 -7.08 12.26 9.32
CA THR A 46 -6.38 12.91 8.20
C THR A 46 -4.90 12.54 8.19
N GLN A 47 -4.26 12.57 9.36
CA GLN A 47 -2.88 12.14 9.53
C GLN A 47 -2.63 10.73 8.98
N THR A 48 -3.48 9.75 9.32
CA THR A 48 -3.29 8.37 8.85
C THR A 48 -3.43 8.25 7.32
N ILE A 49 -4.35 9.05 6.74
CA ILE A 49 -4.56 9.10 5.30
C ILE A 49 -3.34 9.70 4.60
N ASP A 50 -2.80 10.79 5.14
CA ASP A 50 -1.66 11.51 4.57
C ASP A 50 -0.38 10.67 4.67
N GLU A 51 -0.14 10.01 5.79
CA GLU A 51 0.97 9.07 5.97
C GLU A 51 0.89 7.90 4.98
N PHE A 52 -0.30 7.35 4.75
CA PHE A 52 -0.48 6.26 3.78
C PHE A 52 -0.23 6.73 2.33
N LYS A 53 -0.73 7.91 1.95
CA LYS A 53 -0.49 8.48 0.61
C LYS A 53 1.00 8.74 0.38
N ALA A 54 1.66 9.39 1.34
CA ALA A 54 3.09 9.68 1.28
C ALA A 54 3.93 8.39 1.17
N ALA A 55 3.54 7.33 1.89
CA ALA A 55 4.20 6.03 1.77
C ALA A 55 4.03 5.41 0.37
N CYS A 56 2.82 5.45 -0.20
CA CYS A 56 2.58 4.94 -1.54
C CYS A 56 3.34 5.72 -2.63
N GLU A 57 3.37 7.06 -2.52
CA GLU A 57 4.12 7.92 -3.45
C GLU A 57 5.63 7.63 -3.38
N LYS A 58 6.18 7.53 -2.17
CA LYS A 58 7.60 7.23 -1.96
C LYS A 58 8.03 5.91 -2.60
N ILE A 59 7.16 4.91 -2.56
CA ILE A 59 7.47 3.55 -3.02
C ILE A 59 7.18 3.41 -4.53
N SER A 60 6.74 4.46 -5.21
CA SER A 60 6.27 4.40 -6.61
C SER A 60 5.18 3.32 -6.81
N LEU A 61 4.43 2.99 -5.76
CA LEU A 61 3.27 2.12 -5.87
C LEU A 61 2.22 2.93 -6.63
N HIS A 62 1.96 2.52 -7.87
CA HIS A 62 1.01 3.21 -8.73
C HIS A 62 -0.39 3.14 -8.13
N ILE A 63 -0.81 4.20 -7.45
CA ILE A 63 -2.21 4.42 -7.10
C ILE A 63 -2.93 4.81 -8.40
N GLY A 64 -3.25 3.81 -9.23
CA GLY A 64 -4.21 3.96 -10.32
C GLY A 64 -3.86 4.89 -11.49
N ALA A 65 -2.60 4.97 -11.92
CA ALA A 65 -2.27 5.59 -13.21
C ALA A 65 -1.54 4.61 -14.14
N ASN A 66 -1.90 4.61 -15.40
CA ASN A 66 -1.36 3.72 -16.41
C ASN A 66 -0.01 4.30 -16.88
N SER A 67 1.13 3.79 -16.42
CA SER A 67 2.41 4.11 -17.06
C SER A 67 3.38 2.91 -17.04
N SER A 68 3.78 2.52 -18.25
CA SER A 68 4.75 1.46 -18.59
C SER A 68 5.93 2.06 -19.33
N PRO A 69 7.12 1.43 -19.36
CA PRO A 69 7.76 0.47 -18.44
C PRO A 69 9.04 1.06 -17.83
N ARG A 70 9.49 0.60 -16.65
CA ARG A 70 10.87 0.88 -16.21
C ARG A 70 11.77 -0.23 -16.77
N GLN A 71 12.64 0.12 -17.71
CA GLN A 71 13.81 -0.65 -18.11
C GLN A 71 14.58 -1.05 -16.83
N LEU A 72 14.83 -2.35 -16.66
CA LEU A 72 16.05 -2.79 -16.00
C LEU A 72 16.99 -3.27 -17.10
N SER A 73 18.13 -2.58 -17.18
CA SER A 73 19.35 -3.07 -17.81
C SER A 73 19.87 -4.27 -17.03
N ASP A 74 20.42 -5.20 -17.80
CA ASP A 74 21.13 -6.45 -17.47
C ASP A 74 20.30 -7.73 -17.37
#